data_AF-A0AAN0J265-F1
#
_entry.id   AF-A0AAN0J265-F1
#
_cell.length_a   1.000
_cell.length_b   1.000
_cell.length_c   1.000
_cell.angle_alpha   90.00
_cell.angle_beta   90.00
_cell.angle_gamma   90.00
#
_symmetry.space_group_name_H-M   'P 1'
#
loop_
_entity.id
_entity.type
_entity.pdbx_description
1 polymer ?
#
loop_
_entity_poly.entity_id
_entity_poly.type
_entity_poly.pdbx_seq_one_letter_code
_entity_poly.pdbx_strand_id
1 'polypeptide(L)'
;MATSAWNEHSVPGQGIPNERMLRATHVAPIDPNILPETEVAVQQMESLGSHLTRFSPFGQDPLEGHGHFCRQRDEQFEARFPNYDDFFHSVANSDFTLFRQGLLYTIEITRHLELQLNNT
;
A
#
# COMPACT_ATOMS: atom_id res chain seq x y z
N MET A 1 0.87 17.46 -16.38
CA MET A 1 0.20 17.05 -17.63
C MET A 1 0.36 15.55 -17.75
N ALA A 2 -0.73 14.79 -17.70
CA ALA A 2 -0.67 13.34 -17.91
C ALA A 2 -0.44 13.08 -19.41
N THR A 3 0.56 12.28 -19.75
CA THR A 3 0.78 11.81 -21.12
C THR A 3 -0.34 10.84 -21.50
N SER A 4 -0.91 11.00 -22.70
CA SER A 4 -1.90 10.08 -23.27
C SER A 4 -1.35 8.64 -23.28
N ALA A 5 -2.24 7.67 -23.08
CA ALA A 5 -1.85 6.26 -23.05
C ALA A 5 -1.25 5.85 -24.41
N TRP A 6 -0.28 4.93 -24.40
CA TRP A 6 0.40 4.46 -25.62
C TRP A 6 -0.60 3.96 -26.69
N ASN A 7 -1.70 3.32 -26.27
CA ASN A 7 -2.76 2.80 -27.14
C ASN A 7 -3.58 3.88 -27.89
N GLU A 8 -3.43 5.15 -27.54
CA GLU A 8 -4.06 6.28 -28.23
C GLU A 8 -3.24 6.76 -29.43
N HIS A 9 -2.01 6.26 -29.59
CA HIS A 9 -1.11 6.69 -30.65
C HIS A 9 -1.16 5.74 -31.85
N SER A 10 -1.02 6.31 -33.05
CA SER A 10 -1.04 5.55 -34.30
C SER A 10 0.22 4.70 -34.46
N VAL A 11 0.04 3.42 -34.76
CA VAL A 11 1.11 2.50 -35.11
C VAL A 11 1.25 2.48 -36.65
N PRO A 12 2.45 2.72 -37.22
CA PRO A 12 2.65 2.77 -38.67
C PRO A 12 2.11 1.53 -39.39
N GLY A 13 1.29 1.75 -40.41
CA GLY A 13 0.66 0.68 -41.21
C GLY A 13 -0.40 -0.14 -40.47
N GLN A 14 -0.70 0.16 -39.21
CA GLN A 14 -1.65 -0.58 -38.38
C GLN A 14 -2.79 0.32 -37.88
N GLY A 15 -2.58 1.63 -37.70
CA GLY A 15 -3.56 2.57 -37.15
C GLY A 15 -3.53 2.67 -35.63
N ILE A 16 -4.55 3.28 -35.02
CA ILE A 16 -4.63 3.50 -33.57
C ILE A 16 -5.19 2.24 -32.87
N PRO A 17 -4.46 1.62 -31.92
CA PRO A 17 -4.89 0.39 -31.24
C PRO A 17 -6.29 0.46 -30.63
N ASN A 18 -6.63 1.52 -29.90
CA ASN A 18 -7.96 1.69 -29.30
C ASN A 18 -9.08 1.71 -30.35
N GLU A 19 -8.87 2.40 -31.48
CA GLU A 19 -9.88 2.44 -32.56
C GLU A 19 -10.05 1.08 -33.25
N ARG A 20 -8.97 0.29 -33.35
CA ARG A 20 -9.05 -1.06 -33.90
C ARG A 20 -9.79 -2.00 -32.96
N MET A 21 -9.49 -1.91 -31.66
CA MET A 21 -10.22 -2.65 -30.63
C MET A 21 -11.71 -2.33 -30.70
N LEU A 22 -12.10 -1.06 -30.76
CA LEU A 22 -13.51 -0.66 -30.86
C LEU A 22 -14.20 -1.21 -32.12
N ARG A 23 -13.47 -1.34 -33.24
CA ARG A 23 -14.01 -1.88 -34.50
C ARG A 23 -14.07 -3.40 -34.57
N ALA A 24 -13.20 -4.10 -33.85
CA ALA A 24 -13.04 -5.55 -33.90
C ALA A 24 -13.52 -6.27 -32.63
N THR A 25 -13.92 -5.52 -31.59
CA THR A 25 -14.43 -6.11 -30.36
C THR A 25 -15.79 -6.74 -30.63
N HIS A 26 -15.92 -8.02 -30.29
CA HIS A 26 -17.19 -8.74 -30.26
C HIS A 26 -17.81 -8.73 -28.85
N VAL A 27 -17.35 -7.81 -27.99
CA VAL A 27 -17.80 -7.69 -26.61
C VAL A 27 -18.80 -6.53 -26.53
N ALA A 28 -19.99 -6.79 -26.01
CA ALA A 28 -20.95 -5.73 -25.70
C ALA A 28 -20.56 -5.04 -24.39
N PRO A 29 -20.65 -3.70 -24.29
CA PRO A 29 -20.50 -3.02 -23.01
C PRO A 29 -21.59 -3.51 -22.06
N ILE A 30 -21.19 -3.85 -20.83
CA ILE A 30 -22.11 -4.21 -19.75
C ILE A 30 -22.39 -2.94 -18.96
N ASP A 31 -23.65 -2.72 -18.60
CA ASP A 31 -24.01 -1.63 -17.69
C ASP A 31 -23.27 -1.84 -16.35
N PRO A 32 -22.48 -0.87 -15.87
CA PRO A 32 -21.78 -0.99 -14.60
C PRO A 32 -22.69 -1.37 -13.43
N ASN A 33 -23.96 -0.98 -13.47
CA ASN A 33 -24.95 -1.30 -12.43
C ASN A 33 -25.36 -2.78 -12.41
N ILE A 34 -25.00 -3.56 -13.43
CA ILE A 34 -25.23 -5.01 -13.47
C ILE A 34 -24.13 -5.76 -12.70
N LEU A 35 -22.94 -5.15 -12.56
CA LEU A 35 -21.87 -5.76 -11.81
C LEU A 35 -22.11 -5.58 -10.31
N PRO A 36 -21.95 -6.64 -9.50
CA PRO A 36 -21.97 -6.51 -8.06
C PRO A 36 -20.82 -5.62 -7.58
N GLU A 37 -21.07 -4.86 -6.51
CA GLU A 37 -20.00 -4.20 -5.76
C GLU A 37 -18.96 -5.23 -5.30
N THR A 38 -17.71 -4.79 -5.12
CA THR A 38 -16.57 -5.68 -4.85
C THR A 38 -16.85 -6.60 -3.66
N GLU A 39 -17.40 -6.07 -2.58
CA GLU A 39 -17.74 -6.81 -1.37
C GLU A 39 -18.81 -7.89 -1.64
N VAL A 40 -19.80 -7.57 -2.46
CA VAL A 40 -20.89 -8.49 -2.84
C VAL A 40 -20.35 -9.60 -3.74
N ALA A 41 -19.48 -9.26 -4.69
CA ALA A 41 -18.84 -10.23 -5.58
C ALA A 41 -17.97 -11.21 -4.79
N VAL A 42 -17.18 -10.70 -3.85
CA VAL A 42 -16.34 -11.49 -2.93
C VAL A 42 -17.19 -12.47 -2.12
N GLN A 43 -18.27 -11.99 -1.50
CA GLN A 43 -19.18 -12.84 -0.73
C GLN A 43 -19.84 -13.93 -1.59
N GLN A 44 -20.31 -13.58 -2.78
CA GLN A 44 -20.92 -14.54 -3.71
C GLN A 44 -19.92 -15.64 -4.09
N MET A 45 -18.70 -15.28 -4.48
CA MET A 45 -17.66 -16.25 -4.81
C MET A 45 -17.33 -17.18 -3.64
N GLU A 46 -17.17 -16.63 -2.43
CA GLU A 46 -16.87 -17.40 -1.22
C GLU A 46 -18.02 -18.35 -0.84
N SER A 47 -19.27 -17.90 -0.95
CA SER A 47 -20.47 -18.73 -0.70
C SER A 47 -20.61 -19.92 -1.65
N LEU A 48 -20.06 -19.81 -2.86
CA LEU A 48 -20.03 -20.89 -3.86
C LEU A 48 -18.83 -21.83 -3.67
N GLY A 49 -18.07 -21.68 -2.58
CA GLY A 49 -16.93 -22.51 -2.22
C GLY A 49 -15.60 -22.06 -2.83
N SER A 50 -15.57 -20.91 -3.54
CA SER A 50 -14.29 -20.31 -3.95
C SER A 50 -13.58 -19.73 -2.73
N HIS A 51 -12.26 -19.67 -2.78
CA HIS A 51 -11.48 -19.03 -1.72
C HIS A 51 -10.55 -18.01 -2.36
N LEU A 52 -10.78 -16.74 -2.04
CA LEU A 52 -9.89 -15.68 -2.49
C LEU A 52 -8.60 -15.74 -1.68
N THR A 53 -7.46 -15.60 -2.36
CA THR A 53 -6.17 -15.46 -1.67
C THR A 53 -6.15 -14.09 -1.02
N ARG A 54 -6.28 -14.05 0.30
CA ARG A 54 -6.08 -12.83 1.07
C ARG A 54 -4.60 -12.70 1.37
N PHE A 55 -3.99 -11.62 0.88
CA PHE A 55 -2.63 -11.28 1.28
C PHE A 55 -2.68 -10.76 2.71
N SER A 56 -1.79 -11.30 3.55
CA SER A 56 -1.59 -10.75 4.89
C SER A 56 -1.21 -9.28 4.78
N PRO A 57 -1.67 -8.40 5.70
CA PRO A 57 -1.17 -7.02 5.80
C PRO A 57 0.30 -6.97 6.26
N PHE A 58 1.00 -8.10 6.27
CA PHE A 58 2.42 -8.17 6.59
C PHE A 58 3.23 -7.16 5.76
N GLY A 59 3.93 -6.26 6.45
CA GLY A 59 4.73 -5.20 5.84
C GLY A 59 3.98 -3.88 5.66
N GLN A 60 2.68 -3.81 5.96
CA GLN A 60 1.96 -2.55 6.07
C GLN A 60 2.22 -1.91 7.43
N ASP A 61 2.40 -0.59 7.44
CA ASP A 61 2.50 0.18 8.68
C ASP A 61 1.09 0.30 9.28
N PRO A 62 0.83 -0.19 10.51
CA PRO A 62 -0.50 -0.13 11.11
C PRO A 62 -0.98 1.31 11.36
N LEU A 63 -0.08 2.30 11.34
CA LEU A 63 -0.41 3.72 11.45
C LEU A 63 -0.61 4.39 10.08
N GLU A 64 -0.42 3.67 8.97
CA GLU A 64 -0.58 4.21 7.63
C GLU A 64 -1.97 4.85 7.45
N GLY A 65 -2.02 6.01 6.81
CA GLY A 65 -3.25 6.81 6.66
C GLY A 65 -3.64 7.64 7.90
N HIS A 66 -3.02 7.41 9.06
CA HIS A 66 -3.33 8.09 10.32
C HIS A 66 -2.24 9.10 10.70
N GLY A 67 -2.18 10.22 9.97
CA GLY A 67 -1.05 11.17 10.03
C GLY A 67 -0.73 11.76 11.41
N HIS A 68 -1.72 11.87 12.31
CA HIS A 68 -1.50 12.26 13.71
C HIS A 68 -0.61 11.23 14.44
N PHE A 69 -0.97 9.94 14.35
CA PHE A 69 -0.24 8.87 15.01
C PHE A 69 1.14 8.64 14.40
N CYS A 70 1.29 8.80 13.08
CA CYS A 70 2.61 8.77 12.44
C CYS A 70 3.53 9.86 13.03
N ARG A 71 3.05 11.10 13.11
CA ARG A 71 3.83 12.21 13.67
C ARG A 71 4.19 11.97 15.13
N GLN A 72 3.24 11.49 15.92
CA GLN A 72 3.46 11.19 17.33
C GLN A 72 4.52 10.09 17.53
N ARG A 73 4.58 9.08 16.64
CA ARG A 73 5.65 8.08 16.65
C ARG A 73 7.01 8.72 16.38
N ASP A 74 7.09 9.55 15.35
CA ASP A 74 8.34 10.16 14.91
C ASP A 74 8.88 11.13 15.99
N GLU A 75 8.01 11.95 16.58
CA GLU A 75 8.35 12.86 17.70
C GLU A 75 8.87 12.09 18.93
N GLN A 76 8.25 10.96 19.29
CA GLN A 76 8.72 10.13 20.40
C GLN A 76 10.06 9.47 20.09
N PHE A 77 10.26 9.02 18.85
CA PHE A 77 11.53 8.45 18.42
C PHE A 77 12.65 9.48 18.48
N GLU A 78 12.43 10.68 17.92
CA GLU A 78 13.40 11.78 17.93
C GLU A 78 13.73 12.26 19.36
N ALA A 79 12.74 12.30 20.25
CA ALA A 79 12.97 12.64 21.66
C ALA A 79 13.90 11.64 22.36
N ARG A 80 13.84 10.36 21.99
CA ARG A 80 14.68 9.30 22.58
C ARG A 80 16.05 9.20 21.91
N PHE A 81 16.10 9.42 20.61
CA PHE A 81 17.27 9.29 19.76
C PHE A 81 17.44 10.53 18.84
N PRO A 82 17.93 11.65 19.40
CA PRO A 82 17.97 12.93 18.67
C PRO A 82 19.04 13.00 17.58
N ASN A 83 20.01 12.08 17.58
CA ASN A 83 21.13 12.10 16.63
C ASN A 83 21.24 10.77 15.86
N TYR A 84 20.98 10.84 14.55
CA TYR A 84 21.10 9.68 13.67
C TYR A 84 22.55 9.29 13.36
N ASP A 85 23.50 10.22 13.50
CA ASP A 85 24.93 9.92 13.27
C ASP A 85 25.45 8.86 14.24
N ASP A 86 24.91 8.81 15.46
CA ASP A 86 25.29 7.83 16.48
C ASP A 86 24.94 6.39 16.03
N PHE A 87 23.79 6.22 15.38
CA PHE A 87 23.42 4.93 14.79
C PHE A 87 24.39 4.53 13.68
N PHE A 88 24.67 5.45 12.76
CA PHE A 88 25.57 5.18 11.64
C PHE A 88 26.97 4.84 12.12
N HIS A 89 27.50 5.62 13.06
CA HIS A 89 28.82 5.40 13.65
C HIS A 89 28.90 4.06 14.38
N SER A 90 27.90 3.71 15.20
CA SER A 90 27.83 2.44 15.93
C SER A 90 27.83 1.26 14.95
N VAL A 91 26.93 1.29 13.95
CA VAL A 91 26.79 0.23 12.94
C VAL A 91 28.05 0.08 12.08
N ALA A 92 28.66 1.19 11.65
CA ALA A 92 29.90 1.17 10.86
C ALA A 92 31.07 0.53 11.62
N ASN A 93 31.06 0.62 12.96
CA ASN A 93 32.05 -0.01 13.83
C ASN A 93 31.61 -1.39 14.34
N SER A 94 30.61 -2.03 13.70
CA SER A 94 30.08 -3.34 14.06
C SER A 94 29.47 -3.43 15.47
N ASP A 95 29.11 -2.30 16.07
CA ASP A 95 28.24 -2.26 17.23
C ASP A 95 26.79 -2.07 16.78
N PHE A 96 25.95 -3.07 17.04
CA PHE A 96 24.54 -3.03 16.65
C PHE A 96 23.61 -2.74 17.82
N THR A 97 24.18 -2.44 18.99
CA THR A 97 23.41 -2.28 20.23
C THR A 97 22.43 -1.12 20.13
N LEU A 98 22.92 0.05 19.68
CA LEU A 98 22.08 1.24 19.54
C LEU A 98 21.02 1.04 18.46
N PHE A 99 21.39 0.48 17.31
CA PHE A 99 20.46 0.16 16.23
C PHE A 99 19.35 -0.80 16.66
N ARG A 100 19.70 -1.87 17.39
CA ARG A 100 18.71 -2.80 17.95
C ARG A 100 17.78 -2.10 18.94
N GLN A 101 18.29 -1.21 19.79
CA GLN A 101 17.46 -0.45 20.71
C GLN A 101 16.49 0.47 19.97
N GLY A 102 16.95 1.19 18.95
CA GLY A 102 16.10 2.02 18.10
C GLY A 102 14.98 1.21 17.43
N LEU A 103 15.32 0.10 16.80
CA LEU A 103 14.33 -0.79 16.17
C LEU A 103 13.27 -1.29 17.14
N LEU A 104 13.69 -1.79 18.31
CA LEU A 104 12.76 -2.28 19.33
C LEU A 104 11.85 -1.16 19.83
N TYR A 105 12.41 0.04 20.05
CA TYR A 105 11.65 1.20 20.49
C TYR A 105 10.60 1.64 19.47
N THR A 106 10.96 1.69 18.18
CA THR A 106 9.99 1.97 17.09
C THR A 106 8.86 0.95 17.06
N ILE A 107 9.17 -0.35 17.22
CA ILE A 107 8.16 -1.42 17.27
C ILE A 107 7.22 -1.20 18.47
N GLU A 108 7.77 -0.88 19.64
CA GLU A 108 7.00 -0.67 20.87
C GLU A 108 6.06 0.55 20.77
N ILE A 109 6.56 1.70 20.32
CA ILE A 109 5.73 2.90 20.14
C ILE A 109 4.64 2.63 19.11
N THR A 110 5.00 2.02 17.97
CA THR A 110 4.04 1.73 16.89
C THR A 110 2.89 0.87 17.41
N ARG A 111 3.19 -0.20 18.17
CA ARG A 111 2.15 -1.03 18.80
C ARG A 111 1.30 -0.27 19.81
N HIS A 112 1.91 0.60 20.61
CA HIS A 112 1.17 1.38 21.59
C HIS A 112 0.18 2.35 20.92
N LEU A 113 0.61 3.03 19.87
CA LEU A 113 -0.22 3.96 19.10
C LEU A 113 -1.30 3.24 18.30
N GLU A 114 -1.00 2.06 17.74
CA GLU A 114 -2.00 1.20 17.08
C GLU A 114 -3.12 0.80 18.06
N LEU A 115 -2.77 0.43 19.30
CA LEU A 115 -3.76 0.14 20.34
C LEU A 115 -4.60 1.37 20.68
N GLN A 116 -4.02 2.58 20.68
CA GLN A 116 -4.78 3.81 20.92
C GLN A 116 -5.75 4.10 19.77
N LEU A 117 -5.29 3.96 18.52
CA LEU A 117 -6.09 4.13 17.32
C LEU A 117 -7.32 3.20 17.32
N ASN A 118 -7.14 1.94 17.72
CA ASN A 118 -8.23 0.96 17.77
C ASN A 118 -9.25 1.21 18.90
N ASN A 119 -8.96 2.15 19.82
CA ASN A 119 -9.83 2.49 20.96
C ASN A 119 -10.51 3.87 20.80
N THR A 120 -10.30 4.55 19.67
CA THR A 120 -10.97 5.82 19.30
C THR A 120 -12.03 5.59 18.24
#